data_AF-A0AAD9UES4-F1
#
_entry.id   AF-A0AAD9UES4-F1
#
_cell.length_a   1.000
_cell.length_b   1.000
_cell.length_c   1.000
_cell.angle_alpha   90.00
_cell.angle_beta   90.00
_cell.angle_gamma   90.00
#
_symmetry.space_group_name_H-M   'P 1'
#
loop_
_entity.id
_entity.type
_entity.pdbx_description
1 polymer ?
#
loop_
_entity_poly.entity_id
_entity_poly.type
_entity_poly.pdbx_seq_one_letter_code
_entity_poly.pdbx_strand_id
1 'polypeptide(L)'
;MLLEHGADPEVPHRKNGCTPLHLAHFCTIDDTHPGSTIDALRDAGACVNSPGGAKCGKRAIDHAIQACDCGEHQRLDSVQVLLRAGAQVALQSVLIAIDVANPQFVELLLLAGGDCGCALESTKFWGQPLNRVLCARLKGPRECYKRMFRLLAQGTVCLPVTRAQKTCRGPSNQHLAIESELRAMAKDHADLARYLYAFLLRNAFYPTGEIRSLTVGACAVEWADEYLESAPPLQDLAVRVLRSHLYQNGNILYGASRLRMPSRIVNAILMINPL
;
A
#
# COMPACT_ATOMS: atom_id res chain seq x y z
N MET A 1 -4.08 -34.60 -16.29
CA MET A 1 -3.34 -35.86 -16.10
C MET A 1 -3.01 -36.20 -14.65
N LEU A 2 -2.13 -35.49 -13.92
CA LEU A 2 -1.76 -35.91 -12.55
C LEU A 2 -2.92 -35.84 -11.54
N LEU A 3 -3.66 -34.73 -11.56
CA LEU A 3 -4.81 -34.52 -10.68
C LEU A 3 -5.93 -35.54 -10.94
N GLU A 4 -6.13 -35.92 -12.21
CA GLU A 4 -7.09 -36.95 -12.62
C GLU A 4 -6.74 -38.35 -12.10
N HIS A 5 -5.46 -38.59 -11.79
CA HIS A 5 -4.98 -39.86 -11.23
C HIS A 5 -4.83 -39.80 -9.70
N GLY A 6 -5.42 -38.80 -9.04
CA GLY A 6 -5.48 -38.70 -7.57
C GLY A 6 -4.22 -38.12 -6.92
N ALA A 7 -3.40 -37.38 -7.67
CA ALA A 7 -2.31 -36.61 -7.05
C ALA A 7 -2.89 -35.53 -6.12
N ASP A 8 -2.42 -35.51 -4.87
CA ASP A 8 -2.85 -34.51 -3.89
C ASP A 8 -2.19 -33.14 -4.19
N PRO A 9 -3.00 -32.09 -4.45
CA PRO A 9 -2.49 -30.77 -4.82
C PRO A 9 -1.91 -29.96 -3.64
N GLU A 10 -2.05 -30.43 -2.39
CA GLU A 10 -1.52 -29.76 -1.19
C GLU A 10 -0.18 -30.35 -0.72
N VAL A 11 0.35 -31.39 -1.35
CA VAL A 11 1.59 -32.04 -0.90
C VAL A 11 2.76 -31.04 -0.91
N PRO A 12 3.34 -30.68 0.25
CA PRO A 12 4.46 -29.75 0.28
C PRO A 12 5.75 -30.44 -0.15
N HIS A 13 6.55 -29.73 -0.94
CA HIS A 13 7.85 -30.20 -1.37
C HIS A 13 8.81 -30.34 -0.17
N ARG A 14 9.48 -31.48 -0.04
CA ARG A 14 10.23 -31.89 1.17
C ARG A 14 11.36 -30.91 1.58
N LYS A 15 11.96 -30.22 0.62
CA LYS A 15 13.12 -29.35 0.89
C LYS A 15 12.72 -27.95 1.34
N ASN A 16 11.75 -27.32 0.68
CA ASN A 16 11.39 -25.92 0.88
C ASN A 16 9.97 -25.72 1.47
N GLY A 17 9.16 -26.78 1.56
CA GLY A 17 7.80 -26.71 2.09
C GLY A 17 6.76 -26.13 1.13
N CYS A 18 7.12 -25.76 -0.11
CA CYS A 18 6.18 -25.19 -1.07
C CYS A 18 5.21 -26.26 -1.59
N THR A 19 3.90 -25.96 -1.63
CA THR A 19 2.92 -26.81 -2.34
C THR A 19 2.98 -26.56 -3.86
N PRO A 20 2.39 -27.42 -4.70
CA PRO A 20 2.23 -27.15 -6.14
C PRO A 20 1.74 -25.73 -6.45
N LEU A 21 0.77 -25.22 -5.68
CA LEU A 21 0.22 -23.88 -5.89
C LEU A 21 1.24 -22.76 -5.64
N HIS A 22 2.15 -22.94 -4.68
CA HIS A 22 3.26 -22.01 -4.46
C HIS A 22 4.20 -21.96 -5.66
N LEU A 23 4.29 -23.03 -6.44
CA LEU A 23 5.22 -23.14 -7.57
C LEU A 23 4.55 -22.87 -8.92
N ALA A 24 3.22 -22.79 -8.97
CA ALA A 24 2.46 -22.67 -10.21
C ALA A 24 2.82 -21.43 -11.06
N HIS A 25 3.28 -20.36 -10.43
CA HIS A 25 3.73 -19.14 -11.12
C HIS A 25 5.10 -19.29 -11.83
N PHE A 26 5.84 -20.37 -11.57
CA PHE A 26 7.05 -20.74 -12.32
C PHE A 26 6.77 -21.64 -13.52
N CYS A 27 5.54 -22.14 -13.70
CA CYS A 27 5.20 -23.03 -14.81
C CYS A 27 5.15 -22.23 -16.11
N THR A 28 6.28 -22.15 -16.80
CA THR A 28 6.46 -21.50 -18.12
C THR A 28 6.58 -22.49 -19.27
N ILE A 29 6.26 -23.77 -19.01
CA ILE A 29 6.78 -24.85 -19.87
C ILE A 29 6.20 -24.79 -21.29
N ASP A 30 5.00 -24.27 -21.55
CA ASP A 30 4.42 -24.27 -22.92
C ASP A 30 3.39 -23.15 -23.18
N ASP A 31 3.76 -21.86 -23.26
CA ASP A 31 2.82 -20.72 -23.51
C ASP A 31 1.55 -20.68 -22.60
N THR A 32 1.45 -21.60 -21.64
CA THR A 32 0.33 -21.80 -20.76
C THR A 32 0.40 -20.73 -19.71
N HIS A 33 -0.59 -19.84 -19.76
CA HIS A 33 -0.75 -18.80 -18.78
C HIS A 33 -0.77 -19.43 -17.38
N PRO A 34 0.01 -18.92 -16.40
CA PRO A 34 0.07 -19.48 -15.05
C PRO A 34 -1.31 -19.57 -14.39
N GLY A 35 -2.27 -18.77 -14.86
CA GLY A 35 -3.67 -18.85 -14.48
C GLY A 35 -4.31 -20.23 -14.68
N SER A 36 -4.03 -20.91 -15.80
CA SER A 36 -4.60 -22.23 -16.08
C SER A 36 -4.16 -23.29 -15.07
N THR A 37 -2.88 -23.29 -14.70
CA THR A 37 -2.33 -24.18 -13.67
C THR A 37 -2.89 -23.84 -12.29
N ILE A 38 -2.99 -22.56 -11.95
CA ILE A 38 -3.57 -22.10 -10.67
C ILE A 38 -5.04 -22.52 -10.56
N ASP A 39 -5.82 -22.34 -11.63
CA ASP A 39 -7.22 -22.73 -11.68
C ASP A 39 -7.38 -24.26 -11.58
N ALA A 40 -6.59 -25.04 -12.31
CA ALA A 40 -6.63 -26.50 -12.23
C ALA A 40 -6.30 -27.02 -10.81
N LEU A 41 -5.30 -26.43 -10.15
CA LEU A 41 -4.94 -26.80 -8.77
C LEU A 41 -6.05 -26.42 -7.78
N ARG A 42 -6.62 -25.21 -7.92
CA ARG A 42 -7.75 -24.75 -7.09
C ARG A 42 -8.96 -25.65 -7.26
N ASP A 43 -9.30 -25.99 -8.50
CA ASP A 43 -10.48 -26.83 -8.83
C ASP A 43 -10.29 -28.27 -8.32
N ALA A 44 -9.04 -28.73 -8.18
CA ALA A 44 -8.69 -29.98 -7.50
C ALA A 44 -8.65 -29.87 -5.96
N GLY A 45 -8.96 -28.72 -5.38
CA GLY A 45 -9.05 -28.51 -3.93
C GLY A 45 -7.82 -27.87 -3.27
N ALA A 46 -6.86 -27.35 -4.03
CA ALA A 46 -5.73 -26.61 -3.45
C ALA A 46 -6.21 -25.37 -2.68
N CYS A 47 -5.67 -25.19 -1.47
CA CYS A 47 -5.93 -24.05 -0.63
C CYS A 47 -5.06 -22.86 -1.05
N VAL A 48 -5.71 -21.86 -1.65
CA VAL A 48 -5.07 -20.61 -2.13
C VAL A 48 -4.32 -19.86 -1.02
N ASN A 49 -4.75 -20.02 0.23
CA ASN A 49 -4.20 -19.36 1.40
C ASN A 49 -3.28 -20.26 2.24
N SER A 50 -2.93 -21.45 1.75
CA SER A 50 -2.00 -22.36 2.41
C SER A 50 -0.65 -21.66 2.62
N PRO A 51 -0.07 -21.69 3.84
CA PRO A 51 1.29 -21.19 4.09
C PRO A 51 2.38 -22.20 3.67
N GLY A 52 1.97 -23.30 3.04
CA GLY A 52 2.81 -24.46 2.76
C GLY A 52 3.20 -25.23 4.04
N GLY A 53 4.23 -26.05 3.91
CA GLY A 53 4.86 -26.74 5.03
C GLY A 53 5.70 -25.78 5.88
N ALA A 54 6.12 -26.25 7.07
CA ALA A 54 6.84 -25.46 8.08
C ALA A 54 8.11 -24.72 7.59
N LYS A 55 8.69 -25.15 6.47
CA LYS A 55 9.89 -24.53 5.87
C LYS A 55 9.58 -23.36 4.92
N CYS A 56 8.34 -23.24 4.43
CA CYS A 56 7.93 -22.20 3.49
C CYS A 56 7.47 -20.96 4.24
N GLY A 57 6.36 -21.08 4.98
CA GLY A 57 5.82 -20.02 5.83
C GLY A 57 5.31 -18.79 5.07
N LYS A 58 5.11 -18.90 3.76
CA LYS A 58 4.62 -17.85 2.86
C LYS A 58 3.42 -18.37 2.09
N ARG A 59 2.55 -17.48 1.62
CA ARG A 59 1.43 -17.86 0.76
C ARG A 59 1.88 -17.93 -0.70
N ALA A 60 1.09 -18.58 -1.53
CA ALA A 60 1.31 -18.62 -2.98
C ALA A 60 1.42 -17.20 -3.59
N ILE A 61 0.62 -16.24 -3.11
CA ILE A 61 0.68 -14.84 -3.59
C ILE A 61 2.01 -14.16 -3.27
N ASP A 62 2.60 -14.42 -2.10
CA ASP A 62 3.88 -13.85 -1.69
C ASP A 62 5.01 -14.35 -2.59
N HIS A 63 4.95 -15.63 -2.98
CA HIS A 63 5.87 -16.23 -3.94
C HIS A 63 5.71 -15.63 -5.35
N ALA A 64 4.47 -15.46 -5.83
CA ALA A 64 4.19 -14.86 -7.13
C ALA A 64 4.73 -13.42 -7.24
N ILE A 65 4.67 -12.64 -6.15
CA ILE A 65 5.25 -11.29 -6.09
C ILE A 65 6.79 -11.35 -6.10
N GLN A 66 7.37 -12.26 -5.31
CA GLN A 66 8.82 -12.33 -5.11
C GLN A 66 9.59 -12.95 -6.28
N ALA A 67 8.94 -13.73 -7.14
CA ALA A 67 9.58 -14.47 -8.21
C ALA A 67 10.50 -13.58 -9.07
N CYS A 68 11.79 -13.91 -9.15
CA CYS A 68 12.79 -13.12 -9.86
C CYS A 68 13.00 -13.58 -11.31
N ASP A 69 12.60 -14.81 -11.63
CA ASP A 69 13.04 -15.53 -12.84
C ASP A 69 12.00 -15.55 -13.98
N CYS A 70 10.81 -14.99 -13.75
CA CYS A 70 9.75 -14.86 -14.77
C CYS A 70 9.59 -13.39 -15.21
N GLY A 71 9.21 -13.19 -16.47
CA GLY A 71 8.98 -11.86 -17.04
C GLY A 71 7.92 -11.08 -16.24
N GLU A 72 8.06 -9.76 -16.15
CA GLU A 72 7.23 -8.89 -15.29
C GLU A 72 5.72 -9.07 -15.51
N HIS A 73 5.27 -9.21 -16.77
CA HIS A 73 3.87 -9.41 -17.13
C HIS A 73 3.29 -10.71 -16.55
N GLN A 74 4.02 -11.82 -16.61
CA GLN A 74 3.55 -13.13 -16.14
C GLN A 74 3.37 -13.17 -14.62
N ARG A 75 4.18 -12.41 -13.89
CA ARG A 75 4.03 -12.27 -12.44
C ARG A 75 2.75 -11.51 -12.09
N LEU A 76 2.45 -10.44 -12.82
CA LEU A 76 1.23 -9.66 -12.61
C LEU A 76 -0.02 -10.51 -12.82
N ASP A 77 -0.05 -11.32 -13.87
CA ASP A 77 -1.18 -12.21 -14.17
C ASP A 77 -1.34 -13.29 -13.09
N SER A 78 -0.24 -13.87 -12.61
CA SER A 78 -0.27 -14.85 -11.51
C SER A 78 -0.88 -14.26 -10.24
N VAL A 79 -0.45 -13.06 -9.85
CA VAL A 79 -1.00 -12.38 -8.67
C VAL A 79 -2.48 -12.05 -8.90
N GLN A 80 -2.87 -11.58 -10.08
CA GLN A 80 -4.27 -11.32 -10.42
C GLN A 80 -5.15 -12.56 -10.28
N VAL A 81 -4.72 -13.71 -10.82
CA VAL A 81 -5.49 -14.96 -10.75
C VAL A 81 -5.61 -15.42 -9.31
N LEU A 82 -4.53 -15.37 -8.52
CA LEU A 82 -4.58 -15.72 -7.10
C LEU A 82 -5.56 -14.82 -6.32
N LEU A 83 -5.58 -13.52 -6.58
CA LEU A 83 -6.55 -12.61 -5.97
C LEU A 83 -7.99 -12.95 -6.37
N ARG A 84 -8.25 -13.26 -7.65
CA ARG A 84 -9.57 -13.70 -8.12
C ARG A 84 -9.99 -15.03 -7.46
N ALA A 85 -9.02 -15.90 -7.17
CA ALA A 85 -9.22 -17.14 -6.44
C ALA A 85 -9.39 -16.96 -4.92
N GLY A 86 -9.39 -15.72 -4.41
CA GLY A 86 -9.61 -15.43 -2.98
C GLY A 86 -8.34 -15.47 -2.14
N ALA A 87 -7.16 -15.22 -2.74
CA ALA A 87 -5.93 -15.03 -1.98
C ALA A 87 -6.06 -13.84 -1.01
N GLN A 88 -5.76 -14.09 0.26
CA GLN A 88 -5.72 -13.08 1.30
C GLN A 88 -4.45 -12.25 1.15
N VAL A 89 -4.63 -10.93 1.10
CA VAL A 89 -3.52 -9.98 1.06
C VAL A 89 -3.18 -9.56 2.49
N ALA A 90 -2.02 -10.00 2.97
CA ALA A 90 -1.51 -9.55 4.26
C ALA A 90 -0.61 -8.32 4.08
N LEU A 91 -0.36 -7.60 5.18
CA LEU A 91 0.65 -6.53 5.24
C LEU A 91 2.00 -6.99 4.66
N GLN A 92 2.40 -8.22 4.97
CA GLN A 92 3.65 -8.80 4.47
C GLN A 92 3.69 -8.86 2.93
N SER A 93 2.56 -9.15 2.26
CA SER A 93 2.48 -9.19 0.80
C SER A 93 2.75 -7.81 0.19
N VAL A 94 2.21 -6.74 0.80
CA VAL A 94 2.46 -5.35 0.40
C VAL A 94 3.93 -4.97 0.61
N LEU A 95 4.54 -5.40 1.73
CA LEU A 95 5.96 -5.15 1.99
C LEU A 95 6.89 -5.86 1.00
N ILE A 96 6.55 -7.09 0.61
CA ILE A 96 7.29 -7.81 -0.44
C ILE A 96 7.17 -7.07 -1.77
N ALA A 97 5.99 -6.58 -2.13
CA ALA A 97 5.77 -5.79 -3.35
C ALA A 97 6.63 -4.51 -3.40
N ILE A 98 6.80 -3.84 -2.25
CA ILE A 98 7.70 -2.69 -2.11
C ILE A 98 9.16 -3.10 -2.27
N ASP A 99 9.55 -4.23 -1.67
CA ASP A 99 10.93 -4.72 -1.69
C ASP A 99 11.39 -5.20 -3.07
N VAL A 100 10.45 -5.55 -3.97
CA VAL A 100 10.69 -5.81 -5.40
C VAL A 100 10.54 -4.55 -6.28
N ALA A 101 10.25 -3.40 -5.67
CA ALA A 101 10.13 -2.09 -6.31
C ALA A 101 9.09 -2.03 -7.45
N ASN A 102 7.98 -2.77 -7.34
CA ASN A 102 6.94 -2.81 -8.36
C ASN A 102 5.64 -2.13 -7.91
N PRO A 103 5.32 -0.93 -8.44
CA PRO A 103 4.10 -0.20 -8.05
C PRO A 103 2.81 -0.87 -8.50
N GLN A 104 2.83 -1.69 -9.57
CA GLN A 104 1.64 -2.38 -10.05
C GLN A 104 1.19 -3.44 -9.04
N PHE A 105 2.14 -4.16 -8.41
CA PHE A 105 1.79 -5.08 -7.32
C PHE A 105 1.20 -4.33 -6.12
N VAL A 106 1.80 -3.21 -5.71
CA VAL A 106 1.27 -2.42 -4.60
C VAL A 106 -0.17 -2.00 -4.92
N GLU A 107 -0.42 -1.40 -6.08
CA GLU A 107 -1.76 -0.98 -6.51
C GLU A 107 -2.77 -2.14 -6.49
N LEU A 108 -2.40 -3.27 -7.10
CA LEU A 108 -3.24 -4.46 -7.19
C LEU A 108 -3.61 -5.01 -5.80
N LEU A 109 -2.63 -5.11 -4.91
CA LEU A 109 -2.80 -5.63 -3.56
C LEU A 109 -3.67 -4.70 -2.72
N LEU A 110 -3.50 -3.38 -2.83
CA LEU A 110 -4.34 -2.41 -2.13
C LEU A 110 -5.80 -2.46 -2.63
N LEU A 111 -6.01 -2.53 -3.94
CA LEU A 111 -7.34 -2.67 -4.54
C LEU A 111 -8.04 -3.98 -4.13
N ALA A 112 -7.27 -5.01 -3.79
CA ALA A 112 -7.78 -6.28 -3.29
C ALA A 112 -7.98 -6.34 -1.76
N GLY A 113 -7.64 -5.26 -1.04
CA GLY A 113 -7.92 -5.14 0.40
C GLY A 113 -6.69 -5.34 1.26
N GLY A 114 -5.50 -5.27 0.68
CA GLY A 114 -4.25 -5.32 1.41
C GLY A 114 -4.12 -4.19 2.42
N ASP A 115 -3.64 -4.55 3.61
CA ASP A 115 -3.47 -3.59 4.70
C ASP A 115 -2.36 -2.58 4.37
N CYS A 116 -2.68 -1.27 4.42
CA CYS A 116 -1.68 -0.19 4.33
C CYS A 116 -0.99 0.08 5.68
N GLY A 117 -1.23 -0.74 6.70
CA GLY A 117 -0.87 -0.50 8.08
C GLY A 117 -1.96 0.27 8.82
N CYS A 118 -1.76 0.44 10.13
CA CYS A 118 -2.66 1.21 10.99
C CYS A 118 -2.91 2.64 10.47
N ALA A 119 -4.07 3.20 10.85
CA ALA A 119 -4.35 4.61 10.64
C ALA A 119 -3.20 5.42 11.24
N LEU A 120 -2.88 6.58 10.64
CA LEU A 120 -1.77 7.44 11.07
C LEU A 120 -2.15 8.08 12.43
N GLU A 121 -2.05 7.32 13.53
CA GLU A 121 -2.41 7.74 14.89
C GLU A 121 -1.17 8.12 15.73
N SER A 122 0.05 7.76 15.32
CA SER A 122 1.28 8.16 16.02
C SER A 122 2.57 7.97 15.21
N THR A 123 3.62 8.71 15.59
CA THR A 123 4.86 8.93 14.83
C THR A 123 5.96 7.91 15.00
N LYS A 124 5.56 6.65 15.10
CA LYS A 124 6.40 5.56 14.61
C LYS A 124 5.95 5.06 13.22
N PHE A 125 4.83 5.55 12.69
CA PHE A 125 4.06 4.80 11.70
C PHE A 125 3.50 5.71 10.62
N TRP A 126 4.25 5.93 9.53
CA TRP A 126 3.68 6.25 8.21
C TRP A 126 2.72 5.13 7.68
N GLY A 127 2.33 4.16 8.52
CA GLY A 127 2.13 2.78 8.14
C GLY A 127 3.49 2.12 7.85
N GLN A 128 3.65 0.86 8.25
CA GLN A 128 4.85 0.07 7.94
C GLN A 128 5.20 0.11 6.43
N PRO A 129 4.23 0.09 5.48
CA PRO A 129 4.52 0.18 4.05
C PRO A 129 5.13 1.51 3.60
N LEU A 130 4.58 2.65 4.02
CA LEU A 130 5.06 3.96 3.56
C LEU A 130 6.44 4.27 4.16
N ASN A 131 6.68 3.90 5.42
CA ASN A 131 8.01 3.94 6.02
C ASN A 131 8.99 3.05 5.23
N ARG A 132 8.57 1.83 4.87
CA ARG A 132 9.39 0.93 4.05
C ARG A 132 9.76 1.54 2.71
N VAL A 133 8.85 2.24 2.02
CA VAL A 133 9.15 2.95 0.76
C VAL A 133 10.16 4.08 0.97
N LEU A 134 10.03 4.86 2.04
CA LEU A 134 10.93 5.98 2.35
C LEU A 134 12.34 5.52 2.75
N CYS A 135 12.46 4.42 3.47
CA CYS A 135 13.73 3.90 3.98
C CYS A 135 14.34 2.78 3.12
N ALA A 136 13.65 2.30 2.08
CA ALA A 136 14.16 1.25 1.21
C ALA A 136 15.39 1.73 0.45
N ARG A 137 16.43 0.89 0.40
CA ARG A 137 17.50 1.05 -0.58
C ARG A 137 16.89 0.86 -1.97
N LEU A 138 17.05 1.86 -2.83
CA LEU A 138 16.51 1.85 -4.18
C LEU A 138 17.07 0.65 -4.96
N LYS A 139 16.22 -0.35 -5.24
CA LYS A 139 16.53 -1.49 -6.11
C LYS A 139 16.02 -1.31 -7.54
N GLY A 140 15.27 -0.24 -7.79
CA GLY A 140 14.66 0.09 -9.07
C GLY A 140 14.61 1.59 -9.35
N PRO A 141 13.97 2.02 -10.45
CA PRO A 141 13.87 3.43 -10.82
C PRO A 141 13.19 4.25 -9.72
N ARG A 142 13.68 5.47 -9.47
CA ARG A 142 13.09 6.38 -8.46
C ARG A 142 11.59 6.61 -8.66
N GLU A 143 11.14 6.68 -9.91
CA GLU A 143 9.74 6.88 -10.26
C GLU A 143 8.82 5.74 -9.76
N CYS A 144 9.32 4.50 -9.67
CA CYS A 144 8.56 3.41 -9.05
C CYS A 144 8.27 3.70 -7.58
N TYR A 145 9.27 4.17 -6.83
CA TYR A 145 9.12 4.54 -5.42
C TYR A 145 8.21 5.74 -5.24
N LYS A 146 8.29 6.75 -6.11
CA LYS A 146 7.35 7.88 -6.10
C LYS A 146 5.91 7.42 -6.32
N ARG A 147 5.68 6.51 -7.28
CA ARG A 147 4.34 5.95 -7.52
C ARG A 147 3.84 5.12 -6.33
N MET A 148 4.67 4.24 -5.77
CA MET A 148 4.32 3.47 -4.57
C MET A 148 4.00 4.38 -3.38
N PHE A 149 4.81 5.42 -3.18
CA PHE A 149 4.58 6.42 -2.14
C PHE A 149 3.21 7.09 -2.27
N ARG A 150 2.85 7.54 -3.47
CA ARG A 150 1.54 8.13 -3.73
C ARG A 150 0.41 7.15 -3.47
N LEU A 151 0.50 5.91 -3.97
CA LEU A 151 -0.51 4.87 -3.74
C LEU A 151 -0.74 4.62 -2.25
N LEU A 152 0.35 4.48 -1.49
CA LEU A 152 0.29 4.23 -0.06
C LEU A 152 -0.30 5.43 0.69
N ALA A 153 0.13 6.65 0.39
CA ALA A 153 -0.47 7.86 0.96
C ALA A 153 -1.98 7.95 0.63
N GLN A 154 -2.37 7.70 -0.61
CA GLN A 154 -3.79 7.70 -1.02
C GLN A 154 -4.60 6.67 -0.23
N GLY A 155 -3.99 5.51 0.10
CA GLY A 155 -4.59 4.42 0.85
C GLY A 155 -4.63 4.59 2.36
N THR A 156 -3.92 5.56 2.93
CA THR A 156 -3.90 5.77 4.40
C THR A 156 -4.88 6.86 4.84
N VAL A 157 -5.34 6.80 6.09
CA VAL A 157 -6.09 7.90 6.73
C VAL A 157 -5.22 8.57 7.77
N CYS A 158 -5.26 9.91 7.83
CA CYS A 158 -4.87 10.63 9.05
C CYS A 158 -6.09 10.72 9.94
N LEU A 159 -6.05 10.08 11.11
CA LEU A 159 -7.10 10.29 12.09
C LEU A 159 -6.79 11.59 12.83
N PRO A 160 -7.77 12.49 12.97
CA PRO A 160 -7.56 13.69 13.76
C PRO A 160 -7.22 13.25 15.19
N VAL A 161 -6.11 13.77 15.73
CA VAL A 161 -5.76 13.59 17.14
C VAL A 161 -6.97 14.01 17.97
N THR A 162 -7.68 13.04 18.55
CA THR A 162 -8.90 13.32 19.29
C THR A 162 -8.61 14.37 20.36
N ARG A 163 -9.44 15.43 20.42
CA ARG A 163 -9.31 16.56 21.36
C ARG A 163 -9.14 16.15 22.83
N ALA A 164 -9.40 14.90 23.20
CA ALA A 164 -9.15 14.35 24.52
C ALA A 164 -7.68 14.41 24.97
N GLN A 165 -6.71 14.58 24.07
CA GLN A 165 -5.29 14.76 24.43
C GLN A 165 -4.87 16.23 24.68
N LYS A 166 -5.79 17.21 24.62
CA LYS A 166 -5.49 18.65 24.78
C LYS A 166 -5.00 19.09 26.16
N THR A 167 -4.94 18.22 27.15
CA THR A 167 -4.50 18.62 28.51
C THR A 167 -2.99 18.78 28.64
N CYS A 168 -2.19 18.33 27.67
CA CYS A 168 -0.74 18.52 27.66
C CYS A 168 -0.38 19.76 26.84
N ARG A 169 -0.01 20.86 27.50
CA ARG A 169 0.49 22.09 26.86
C ARG A 169 1.86 21.82 26.21
N GLY A 170 1.85 21.41 24.95
CA GLY A 170 3.04 21.27 24.11
C GLY A 170 2.70 20.56 22.80
N PRO A 171 3.47 20.76 21.71
CA PRO A 171 3.38 19.87 20.56
C PRO A 171 3.63 18.46 21.08
N SER A 172 2.75 17.52 20.75
CA SER A 172 3.00 16.14 21.12
C SER A 172 4.34 15.72 20.52
N ASN A 173 5.09 14.85 21.21
CA ASN A 173 6.31 14.20 20.65
C ASN A 173 6.04 13.59 19.27
N GLN A 174 4.76 13.36 18.98
CA GLN A 174 4.25 13.00 17.69
C GLN A 174 4.51 14.05 16.61
N HIS A 175 3.97 15.26 16.72
CA HIS A 175 4.17 16.28 15.69
C HIS A 175 5.66 16.47 15.34
N LEU A 176 6.53 16.58 16.34
CA LEU A 176 7.99 16.76 16.16
C LEU A 176 8.69 15.63 15.37
N ALA A 177 8.15 14.41 15.39
CA ALA A 177 8.73 13.28 14.66
C ALA A 177 8.33 13.27 13.17
N ILE A 178 7.04 13.51 12.86
CA ILE A 178 6.59 13.72 11.46
C ILE A 178 7.38 14.87 10.82
N GLU A 179 7.65 15.91 11.61
CA GLU A 179 8.43 17.08 11.23
C GLU A 179 9.86 16.73 10.83
N SER A 180 10.54 15.98 11.69
CA SER A 180 11.91 15.52 11.42
C SER A 180 11.97 14.68 10.15
N GLU A 181 10.97 13.81 9.93
CA GLU A 181 10.92 12.95 8.75
C GLU A 181 10.57 13.70 7.46
N LEU A 182 9.63 14.64 7.49
CA LEU A 182 9.35 15.56 6.38
C LEU A 182 10.60 16.36 6.01
N ARG A 183 11.34 16.86 7.02
CA ARG A 183 12.59 17.60 6.83
C ARG A 183 13.68 16.72 6.23
N ALA A 184 13.80 15.47 6.68
CA ALA A 184 14.74 14.51 6.10
C ALA A 184 14.39 14.21 4.64
N MET A 185 13.12 13.91 4.36
CA MET A 185 12.64 13.65 3.01
C MET A 185 12.79 14.87 2.09
N ALA A 186 12.57 16.09 2.59
CA ALA A 186 12.72 17.33 1.81
C ALA A 186 14.13 17.54 1.25
N LYS A 187 15.18 17.01 1.93
CA LYS A 187 16.57 17.10 1.46
C LYS A 187 16.81 16.30 0.19
N ASP A 188 16.24 15.09 0.13
CA ASP A 188 16.51 14.14 -0.96
C ASP A 188 15.38 14.07 -1.99
N HIS A 189 14.16 14.45 -1.59
CA HIS A 189 12.89 14.23 -2.29
C HIS A 189 11.89 15.37 -2.06
N ALA A 190 12.26 16.60 -2.42
CA ALA A 190 11.44 17.80 -2.24
C ALA A 190 10.02 17.69 -2.84
N ASP A 191 9.86 17.00 -3.98
CA ASP A 191 8.55 16.78 -4.61
C ASP A 191 7.63 15.86 -3.79
N LEU A 192 8.18 14.77 -3.23
CA LEU A 192 7.43 13.87 -2.35
C LEU A 192 7.12 14.52 -1.01
N ALA A 193 8.05 15.30 -0.46
CA ALA A 193 7.83 16.07 0.75
C ALA A 193 6.68 17.08 0.58
N ARG A 194 6.65 17.81 -0.54
CA ARG A 194 5.52 18.71 -0.86
C ARG A 194 4.21 17.97 -1.00
N TYR A 195 4.21 16.85 -1.74
CA TYR A 195 3.01 16.04 -1.91
C TYR A 195 2.47 15.58 -0.55
N LEU A 196 3.33 15.03 0.31
CA LEU A 196 2.94 14.53 1.63
C LEU A 196 2.47 15.66 2.53
N TYR A 197 3.16 16.80 2.52
CA TYR A 197 2.76 17.94 3.32
C TYR A 197 1.37 18.46 2.93
N ALA A 198 1.13 18.66 1.62
CA ALA A 198 -0.19 19.03 1.10
C ALA A 198 -1.27 18.00 1.45
N PHE A 199 -0.94 16.71 1.30
CA PHE A 199 -1.84 15.61 1.67
C PHE A 199 -2.18 15.62 3.16
N LEU A 200 -1.19 15.82 4.04
CA LEU A 200 -1.37 15.90 5.49
C LEU A 200 -2.28 17.08 5.86
N LEU A 201 -2.03 18.27 5.32
CA LEU A 201 -2.88 19.46 5.54
C LEU A 201 -4.34 19.20 5.18
N ARG A 202 -4.59 18.62 4.00
CA ARG A 202 -5.94 18.30 3.55
C ARG A 202 -6.60 17.18 4.36
N ASN A 203 -5.83 16.33 5.05
CA ASN A 203 -6.32 15.32 5.99
C ASN A 203 -6.31 15.78 7.47
N ALA A 204 -6.43 17.08 7.73
CA ALA A 204 -6.54 17.65 9.08
C ALA A 204 -5.30 17.50 9.98
N PHE A 205 -4.12 17.25 9.38
CA PHE A 205 -2.87 17.42 10.10
C PHE A 205 -2.52 18.90 10.16
N TYR A 206 -2.43 19.45 11.37
CA TYR A 206 -2.06 20.85 11.58
C TYR A 206 -0.57 20.94 11.96
N PRO A 207 0.29 21.42 11.06
CA PRO A 207 1.72 21.64 11.34
C PRO A 207 1.95 22.52 12.57
N THR A 208 3.04 22.27 13.30
CA THR A 208 3.54 23.26 14.26
C THR A 208 4.19 24.45 13.51
N GLY A 209 4.51 25.52 14.23
CA GLY A 209 5.23 26.67 13.65
C GLY A 209 6.57 26.30 12.99
N GLU A 210 7.22 25.21 13.42
CA GLU A 210 8.48 24.74 12.83
C GLU A 210 8.31 24.08 11.45
N ILE A 211 7.11 23.60 11.09
CA ILE A 211 6.84 23.10 9.73
C ILE A 211 6.53 24.25 8.77
N ARG A 212 5.88 25.31 9.26
CA ARG A 212 5.63 26.48 8.40
C ARG A 212 6.94 27.07 7.87
N SER A 213 8.05 26.91 8.60
CA SER A 213 9.38 27.29 8.09
C SER A 213 10.00 26.26 7.13
N LEU A 214 9.60 24.98 7.20
CA LEU A 214 9.98 23.96 6.21
C LEU A 214 9.37 24.21 4.82
N THR A 215 8.24 24.93 4.78
CA THR A 215 7.58 25.35 3.53
C THR A 215 8.15 26.62 2.92
N VAL A 216 9.32 27.07 3.37
CA VAL A 216 10.06 28.15 2.71
C VAL A 216 11.05 27.54 1.72
N GLY A 217 10.99 27.94 0.44
CA GLY A 217 11.93 27.49 -0.61
C GLY A 217 11.40 26.34 -1.49
N ALA A 218 12.26 25.37 -1.84
CA ALA A 218 11.94 24.31 -2.81
C ALA A 218 10.82 23.33 -2.38
N CYS A 219 10.43 23.37 -1.11
CA CYS A 219 9.33 22.58 -0.54
C CYS A 219 8.07 23.41 -0.23
N ALA A 220 7.98 24.64 -0.73
CA ALA A 220 6.82 25.49 -0.51
C ALA A 220 5.54 24.90 -1.14
N VAL A 221 4.46 25.01 -0.38
CA VAL A 221 3.09 24.80 -0.86
C VAL A 221 2.40 26.16 -0.73
N GLU A 222 2.24 26.86 -1.85
CA GLU A 222 1.92 28.29 -1.90
C GLU A 222 0.62 28.64 -1.16
N TRP A 223 -0.36 27.73 -1.18
CA TRP A 223 -1.66 27.93 -0.52
C TRP A 223 -1.67 27.52 0.96
N ALA A 224 -0.60 26.94 1.50
CA ALA A 224 -0.62 26.34 2.83
C ALA A 224 -0.88 27.34 3.95
N ASP A 225 -0.29 28.53 3.88
CA ASP A 225 -0.48 29.57 4.91
C ASP A 225 -1.93 30.07 4.92
N GLU A 226 -2.48 30.40 3.74
CA GLU A 226 -3.88 30.80 3.59
C GLU A 226 -4.84 29.70 4.09
N TYR A 227 -4.56 28.44 3.78
CA TYR A 227 -5.36 27.30 4.24
C TYR A 227 -5.33 27.12 5.76
N LEU A 228 -4.20 27.41 6.40
CA LEU A 228 -4.04 27.30 7.84
C LEU A 228 -4.64 28.49 8.61
N GLU A 229 -4.79 29.63 7.95
CA GLU A 229 -5.40 30.85 8.50
C GLU A 229 -6.93 30.89 8.32
N SER A 230 -7.46 30.10 7.40
CA SER A 230 -8.88 30.02 7.09
C SER A 230 -9.53 28.72 7.57
N ALA A 231 -10.86 28.69 7.58
CA ALA A 231 -11.59 27.44 7.77
C ALA A 231 -11.37 26.51 6.56
N PRO A 232 -11.14 25.20 6.76
CA PRO A 232 -10.95 24.27 5.65
C PRO A 232 -12.13 24.31 4.68
N PRO A 233 -11.90 24.23 3.35
CA PRO A 233 -12.97 24.15 2.37
C PRO A 233 -13.94 23.02 2.67
N LEU A 234 -15.24 23.23 2.39
CA LEU A 234 -16.28 22.21 2.60
C LEU A 234 -15.93 20.88 1.88
N GLN A 235 -15.31 20.97 0.71
CA GLN A 235 -14.85 19.81 -0.04
C GLN A 235 -13.86 18.97 0.76
N ASP A 236 -12.88 19.59 1.42
CA ASP A 236 -11.88 18.87 2.22
C ASP A 236 -12.50 18.27 3.47
N LEU A 237 -13.43 18.97 4.11
CA LEU A 237 -14.20 18.42 5.23
C LEU A 237 -14.99 17.17 4.81
N ALA A 238 -15.66 17.23 3.65
CA ALA A 238 -16.38 16.08 3.10
C ALA A 238 -15.44 14.92 2.75
N VAL A 239 -14.29 15.22 2.13
CA VAL A 239 -13.26 14.21 1.80
C VAL A 239 -12.74 13.54 3.06
N ARG A 240 -12.45 14.28 4.14
CA ARG A 240 -12.01 13.70 5.43
C ARG A 240 -13.02 12.70 6.00
N VAL A 241 -14.30 13.09 6.03
CA VAL A 241 -15.38 12.23 6.53
C VAL A 241 -15.50 10.97 5.65
N LEU A 242 -15.54 11.13 4.33
CA LEU A 242 -15.60 10.00 3.41
C LEU A 242 -14.40 9.06 3.57
N ARG A 243 -13.18 9.60 3.61
CA ARG A 243 -11.95 8.83 3.83
C ARG A 243 -11.99 8.04 5.14
N SER A 244 -12.48 8.63 6.24
CA SER A 244 -12.63 7.89 7.51
C SER A 244 -13.62 6.73 7.43
N HIS A 245 -14.70 6.85 6.65
CA HIS A 245 -15.66 5.77 6.47
C HIS A 245 -15.21 4.69 5.47
N LEU A 246 -14.39 5.08 4.49
CA LEU A 246 -13.84 4.20 3.46
C LEU A 246 -12.62 3.42 3.93
N TYR A 247 -12.02 3.83 5.04
CA TYR A 247 -10.89 3.13 5.66
C TYR A 247 -11.36 1.85 6.37
N GLN A 248 -11.77 0.89 5.56
CA GLN A 248 -12.16 -0.46 5.98
C GLN A 248 -11.02 -1.41 5.65
N ASN A 249 -10.70 -2.33 6.55
CA ASN A 249 -9.61 -3.31 6.38
C ASN A 249 -8.22 -2.66 6.15
N GLY A 250 -8.00 -1.46 6.70
CA GLY A 250 -6.68 -0.84 6.71
C GLY A 250 -6.27 -0.11 5.43
N ASN A 251 -7.14 0.03 4.41
CA ASN A 251 -6.84 0.90 3.26
C ASN A 251 -8.07 1.54 2.57
N ILE A 252 -7.93 2.78 2.09
CA ILE A 252 -9.01 3.54 1.43
C ILE A 252 -9.22 3.10 -0.02
N LEU A 253 -8.17 2.71 -0.74
CA LEU A 253 -8.25 2.37 -2.17
C LEU A 253 -9.28 1.26 -2.43
N TYR A 254 -9.33 0.27 -1.53
CA TYR A 254 -10.29 -0.82 -1.54
C TYR A 254 -11.74 -0.33 -1.43
N GLY A 255 -12.02 0.57 -0.49
CA GLY A 255 -13.35 1.15 -0.33
C GLY A 255 -13.73 2.02 -1.52
N ALA A 256 -12.80 2.87 -1.96
CA ALA A 256 -13.01 3.81 -3.05
C ALA A 256 -13.26 3.13 -4.40
N SER A 257 -12.60 2.01 -4.69
CA SER A 257 -12.78 1.26 -5.95
C SER A 257 -14.18 0.64 -6.11
N ARG A 258 -14.93 0.53 -5.00
CA ARG A 258 -16.30 0.00 -4.99
C ARG A 258 -17.38 1.08 -5.02
N LEU A 259 -16.98 2.35 -4.96
CA LEU A 259 -17.93 3.46 -5.03
C LEU A 259 -18.50 3.59 -6.44
N ARG A 260 -19.83 3.62 -6.53
CA ARG A 260 -20.55 3.96 -7.77
C ARG A 260 -20.66 5.49 -7.88
N MET A 261 -19.53 6.17 -8.10
CA MET A 261 -19.45 7.62 -8.21
C MET A 261 -18.67 8.06 -9.45
N PRO A 262 -18.89 9.29 -9.95
CA PRO A 262 -18.04 9.86 -11.00
C PRO A 262 -16.55 9.86 -10.61
N SER A 263 -15.67 9.56 -11.56
CA SER A 263 -14.21 9.49 -11.35
C SER A 263 -13.63 10.76 -10.72
N ARG A 264 -14.17 11.94 -11.06
CA ARG A 264 -13.79 13.22 -10.41
C ARG A 264 -13.96 13.21 -8.89
N ILE A 265 -15.00 12.56 -8.37
CA ILE A 265 -15.27 12.48 -6.93
C ILE A 265 -14.33 11.47 -6.29
N VAL A 266 -14.14 10.31 -6.92
CA VAL A 266 -13.18 9.29 -6.45
C VAL A 266 -11.76 9.87 -6.41
N ASN A 267 -11.36 10.64 -7.43
CA ASN A 267 -10.06 11.30 -7.49
C ASN A 267 -9.89 12.34 -6.38
N ALA A 268 -10.95 13.07 -6.03
CA ALA A 268 -10.95 14.00 -4.90
C ALA A 268 -10.82 13.26 -3.56
N ILE A 269 -11.57 12.16 -3.37
CA ILE A 269 -11.49 11.31 -2.17
C ILE A 269 -10.09 10.73 -2.02
N LEU A 270 -9.51 10.20 -3.09
CA LEU A 270 -8.16 9.62 -3.07
C LEU A 270 -7.07 10.68 -2.98
N MET A 271 -7.37 11.95 -3.25
CA MET A 271 -6.40 13.04 -3.33
C MET A 271 -5.30 12.76 -4.35
N ILE A 272 -5.69 12.39 -5.59
CA ILE A 272 -4.73 12.09 -6.67
C ILE A 272 -3.76 13.26 -6.92
N ASN A 273 -4.23 14.49 -6.76
CA ASN A 273 -3.42 15.70 -6.78
C ASN A 273 -3.74 16.59 -5.57
N PRO A 274 -2.99 16.50 -4.47
CA PRO A 274 -3.21 17.31 -3.29
C PRO A 274 -2.60 18.71 -3.40
N LEU A 275 -1.75 18.97 -4.40
CA LEU A 275 -1.11 20.28 -4.61
C LEU A 275 -2.04 21.27 -5.29
#